data_AF-A0A9E4YAH4-F1
#
_entry.id   AF-A0A9E4YAH4-F1
#
_cell.length_a   1.000
_cell.length_b   1.000
_cell.length_c   1.000
_cell.angle_alpha   90.00
_cell.angle_beta   90.00
_cell.angle_gamma   90.00
#
_symmetry.space_group_name_H-M   'P 1'
#
loop_
_entity.id
_entity.type
_entity.pdbx_description
1 polymer ?
#
loop_
_entity_poly.entity_id
_entity_poly.type
_entity_poly.pdbx_seq_one_letter_code
_entity_poly.pdbx_strand_id
1 'polypeptide(L)'
;MDDSEGDPVDPGAYDDDLEEEGALILVRQVPLGVVFARIVVVSGMGITGALAIFFLIGLIWWPALVSGGLTLVFLFLMFFIERGAEASAKKK
;
A
#
# COMPACT_ATOMS: atom_id res chain seq x y z
N MET A 1 11.05 -48.22 33.29
CA MET A 1 11.67 -46.99 33.80
C MET A 1 11.58 -46.05 32.62
N ASP A 2 10.52 -45.26 32.65
CA ASP A 2 10.16 -44.31 31.60
C ASP A 2 10.52 -42.94 32.16
N ASP A 3 11.74 -42.52 31.86
CA ASP A 3 12.36 -41.32 32.42
C ASP A 3 12.18 -40.18 31.41
N SER A 4 10.94 -40.01 30.94
CA SER A 4 10.52 -38.84 30.18
C SER A 4 10.31 -37.68 31.17
N GLU A 5 11.41 -37.25 31.77
CA GLU A 5 11.53 -36.02 32.55
C GLU A 5 11.23 -34.86 31.60
N GLY A 6 9.96 -34.43 31.58
CA GLY A 6 9.55 -33.25 30.84
C GLY A 6 10.30 -32.04 31.38
N ASP A 7 11.21 -31.51 30.58
CA ASP A 7 11.91 -30.26 30.87
C ASP A 7 10.86 -29.19 31.27
N PRO A 8 11.01 -28.50 32.40
CA PRO A 8 10.03 -27.51 32.81
C PRO A 8 9.94 -26.42 31.75
N VAL A 9 8.76 -26.27 31.15
CA VAL A 9 8.44 -25.15 30.26
C VAL A 9 8.67 -23.87 31.06
N ASP A 10 9.74 -23.15 30.76
CA ASP A 10 10.05 -21.86 31.37
C ASP A 10 8.93 -20.87 31.03
N PRO A 11 8.11 -20.42 32.01
CA PRO A 11 6.98 -19.53 31.76
C PRO A 11 7.40 -18.12 31.32
N GLY A 12 8.71 -17.84 31.25
CA GLY A 12 9.28 -16.58 30.76
C GLY A 12 9.90 -16.66 29.37
N ALA A 13 9.95 -17.84 28.73
CA ALA A 13 10.45 -18.01 27.37
C ALA A 13 9.35 -17.72 26.33
N TYR A 14 8.60 -16.63 26.51
CA TYR A 14 7.88 -16.04 25.39
C TYR A 14 8.93 -15.43 24.48
N ASP A 15 8.97 -15.92 23.24
CA ASP A 15 9.91 -15.54 22.18
C ASP A 15 10.05 -14.01 22.06
N ASP A 16 11.03 -13.44 22.76
CA ASP A 16 11.48 -12.04 22.62
C ASP A 16 12.02 -11.82 21.18
N ASP A 17 12.41 -12.91 20.54
CA ASP A 17 12.83 -13.05 19.14
C ASP A 17 11.66 -12.92 18.12
N LEU A 18 10.41 -13.19 18.52
CA LEU A 18 9.24 -12.90 17.65
C LEU A 18 8.82 -11.43 17.69
N GLU A 19 9.08 -10.71 18.79
CA GLU A 19 8.87 -9.27 18.85
C GLU A 19 9.92 -8.50 18.03
N GLU A 20 11.18 -8.95 18.02
CA GLU A 20 12.23 -8.37 17.17
C GLU A 20 11.97 -8.59 15.66
N GLU A 21 11.50 -9.77 15.24
CA GLU A 21 11.14 -10.01 13.83
C GLU A 21 9.92 -9.18 13.39
N GLY A 22 8.92 -9.02 14.26
CA GLY A 22 7.74 -8.17 14.01
C GLY A 22 8.07 -6.68 13.95
N ALA A 23 9.04 -6.22 14.75
CA ALA A 23 9.46 -4.82 14.80
C ALA A 23 10.30 -4.39 13.57
N LEU A 24 11.09 -5.30 12.99
CA LEU A 24 11.91 -5.01 11.80
C LEU A 24 11.08 -4.78 10.53
N ILE A 25 9.85 -5.28 10.46
CA ILE A 25 8.93 -5.06 9.33
C ILE A 25 8.32 -3.65 9.38
N LEU A 26 8.27 -3.00 10.55
CA LEU A 26 7.46 -1.80 10.76
C LEU A 26 8.09 -0.47 10.31
N VAL A 27 9.42 -0.40 10.10
CA VAL A 27 10.12 0.89 9.96
C VAL A 27 10.91 1.01 8.66
N ARG A 28 10.38 0.48 7.54
CA ARG A 28 10.80 1.02 6.24
C ARG A 28 10.20 2.42 6.13
N GLN A 29 10.93 3.44 6.60
CA GLN A 29 10.51 4.84 6.50
C GLN A 29 10.25 5.17 5.02
N VAL A 30 8.98 5.16 4.63
CA VAL A 30 8.55 5.61 3.32
C VAL A 30 8.70 7.13 3.29
N PRO A 31 9.34 7.71 2.27
CA PRO A 31 9.51 9.16 2.21
C PRO A 31 8.14 9.85 2.28
N LEU A 32 8.02 10.88 3.13
CA LEU A 32 6.74 11.57 3.35
C LEU A 32 6.14 12.12 2.04
N GLY A 33 7.00 12.54 1.09
CA GLY A 33 6.57 12.97 -0.25
C GLY A 33 5.85 11.88 -1.05
N VAL A 34 6.26 10.62 -0.92
CA VAL A 34 5.60 9.47 -1.58
C VAL A 34 4.22 9.24 -0.98
N VAL A 35 4.07 9.42 0.33
CA VAL A 35 2.78 9.30 1.02
C VAL A 35 1.81 10.36 0.51
N PHE A 36 2.23 11.62 0.45
CA PHE A 36 1.41 12.70 -0.10
C PHE A 36 1.02 12.45 -1.56
N ALA A 37 1.97 12.01 -2.39
CA ALA A 37 1.69 11.70 -3.79
C ALA A 37 0.62 10.61 -3.93
N ARG A 38 0.67 9.54 -3.12
CA ARG A 38 -0.34 8.47 -3.12
C ARG A 38 -1.71 8.97 -2.70
N ILE A 39 -1.80 9.79 -1.66
CA ILE A 39 -3.08 10.36 -1.20
C ILE A 39 -3.74 11.14 -2.33
N VAL A 40 -2.99 12.06 -2.97
CA VAL A 40 -3.51 12.88 -4.08
C VAL A 40 -3.97 12.00 -5.25
N VAL A 41 -3.18 11.00 -5.63
CA VAL A 41 -3.51 10.10 -6.75
C VAL A 41 -4.73 9.25 -6.45
N VAL A 42 -4.82 8.62 -5.27
CA VAL A 42 -5.95 7.76 -4.90
C VAL A 42 -7.24 8.58 -4.77
N SER A 43 -7.18 9.75 -4.14
CA SER A 43 -8.34 10.64 -4.04
C SER A 43 -8.80 11.14 -5.42
N GLY A 44 -7.86 11.57 -6.29
CA GLY A 44 -8.17 12.01 -7.65
C GLY A 44 -8.76 10.89 -8.52
N MET A 45 -8.20 9.68 -8.42
CA MET A 45 -8.70 8.49 -9.11
C MET A 45 -10.12 8.14 -8.67
N GLY A 46 -10.42 8.24 -7.37
CA GLY A 46 -11.77 7.99 -6.86
C GLY A 46 -12.80 8.99 -7.41
N ILE A 47 -12.48 10.29 -7.41
CA ILE A 47 -13.37 11.34 -7.92
C ILE A 47 -13.62 11.16 -9.43
N THR A 48 -12.55 10.96 -10.21
CA THR A 48 -12.64 10.80 -11.67
C THR A 48 -13.30 9.48 -12.08
N GLY A 49 -13.07 8.40 -11.32
CA GLY A 49 -13.78 7.14 -11.50
C GLY A 49 -15.28 7.30 -11.24
N ALA A 50 -15.67 7.94 -10.14
CA ALA A 50 -17.06 8.20 -9.81
C ALA A 50 -17.76 9.07 -10.87
N LEU A 51 -17.10 10.14 -11.32
CA LEU A 51 -17.62 11.01 -12.39
C LEU A 51 -17.79 10.25 -13.71
N ALA A 52 -16.85 9.38 -14.07
CA ALA A 52 -16.95 8.56 -15.28
C ALA A 52 -18.21 7.68 -15.22
N ILE A 53 -18.44 6.99 -14.09
CA ILE A 53 -19.63 6.16 -13.89
C ILE A 53 -20.89 7.01 -13.93
N PHE A 54 -20.92 8.15 -13.23
CA PHE A 54 -22.06 9.06 -13.23
C PHE A 54 -22.45 9.52 -14.65
N PHE A 55 -21.47 9.93 -15.46
CA PHE A 55 -21.73 10.36 -16.83
C PHE A 55 -22.11 9.21 -17.77
N LEU A 56 -21.58 7.99 -17.56
CA LEU A 56 -22.01 6.80 -18.29
C LEU A 56 -23.47 6.45 -17.99
N ILE A 57 -23.87 6.49 -16.72
CA ILE A 57 -25.28 6.30 -16.31
C ILE A 57 -26.16 7.39 -16.94
N GLY A 58 -25.68 8.63 -16.98
CA GLY A 58 -26.35 9.76 -17.63
C GLY A 58 -26.33 9.73 -19.16
N LEU A 59 -25.73 8.73 -19.81
CA LEU A 59 -25.52 8.62 -21.27
C LEU A 59 -24.79 9.82 -21.90
N ILE A 60 -24.02 10.56 -21.12
CA ILE A 60 -23.22 11.70 -21.59
C ILE A 60 -21.80 11.21 -21.90
N TRP A 61 -21.59 10.79 -23.15
CA TRP A 61 -20.37 10.10 -23.57
C TRP A 61 -19.08 10.93 -23.48
N TRP A 62 -19.11 12.20 -23.87
CA TRP A 62 -17.88 13.03 -23.91
C TRP A 62 -17.26 13.24 -22.52
N PRO A 63 -18.01 13.71 -21.50
CA PRO A 63 -17.48 13.81 -20.14
C PRO A 63 -17.11 12.46 -19.54
N ALA A 64 -17.85 11.39 -19.86
CA ALA A 64 -17.52 10.04 -19.42
C ALA A 64 -16.14 9.60 -19.93
N LEU A 65 -15.85 9.82 -21.22
CA LEU A 65 -14.55 9.50 -21.82
C LEU A 65 -13.42 10.35 -21.23
N VAL A 66 -13.65 11.65 -21.04
CA VAL A 66 -12.64 12.53 -20.43
C VAL A 66 -12.34 12.10 -18.99
N SER A 67 -13.38 11.83 -18.20
CA SER A 67 -13.24 11.41 -16.81
C SER A 67 -12.57 10.04 -16.72
N GLY A 68 -12.97 9.08 -17.55
CA GLY A 68 -12.33 7.77 -17.64
C GLY A 68 -10.86 7.86 -18.08
N GLY A 69 -10.54 8.74 -19.02
CA GLY A 69 -9.16 9.05 -19.40
C GLY A 69 -8.35 9.62 -18.24
N LEU A 70 -8.93 10.50 -17.44
CA LEU A 70 -8.28 11.05 -16.24
C LEU A 70 -8.01 9.95 -15.19
N THR A 71 -8.94 8.99 -15.02
CA THR A 71 -8.71 7.81 -14.18
C THR A 71 -7.49 7.01 -14.66
N LEU A 72 -7.34 6.81 -15.97
CA LEU A 72 -6.17 6.13 -16.55
C LEU A 72 -4.87 6.91 -16.29
N VAL A 73 -4.91 8.25 -16.35
CA VAL A 73 -3.76 9.09 -15.98
C VAL A 73 -3.37 8.87 -14.52
N PHE A 74 -4.33 8.80 -13.59
CA PHE A 74 -4.02 8.51 -12.19
C PHE A 74 -3.46 7.11 -11.97
N LEU A 75 -3.96 6.09 -12.66
CA LEU A 75 -3.39 4.74 -12.64
C LEU A 75 -1.94 4.74 -13.14
N PHE A 76 -1.67 5.45 -14.22
CA PHE A 76 -0.32 5.61 -14.73
C PHE A 76 0.57 6.33 -13.71
N LEU A 77 0.11 7.44 -13.12
CA LEU A 77 0.85 8.13 -12.05
C LEU A 77 1.17 7.22 -10.87
N MET A 78 0.21 6.39 -10.43
CA MET A 78 0.40 5.43 -9.35
C MET A 78 1.57 4.48 -9.65
N PHE A 79 1.60 3.92 -10.87
CA PHE A 79 2.68 3.05 -11.33
C PHE A 79 4.06 3.74 -11.28
N PHE A 80 4.14 5.02 -11.68
CA PHE A 80 5.40 5.77 -11.63
C PHE A 80 5.83 6.08 -10.20
N ILE A 81 4.89 6.39 -9.31
CA ILE A 81 5.18 6.65 -7.89
C ILE A 81 5.75 5.39 -7.23
N GLU A 82 5.17 4.22 -7.52
CA GLU A 82 5.64 2.94 -6.99
C GLU A 82 7.05 2.60 -7.50
N ARG A 83 7.27 2.68 -8.82
CA ARG A 83 8.60 2.41 -9.40
C ARG A 83 9.66 3.43 -8.98
N GLY A 84 9.28 4.70 -8.82
CA GLY A 84 10.18 5.76 -8.33
C GLY A 84 10.58 5.56 -6.87
N ALA A 85 9.65 5.09 -6.04
CA ALA A 85 9.93 4.75 -4.64
C ALA A 85 10.89 3.55 -4.52
N GLU A 86 10.72 2.52 -5.36
CA GLU A 86 11.64 1.37 -5.45
C GLU A 86 13.05 1.79 -5.87
N ALA A 87 13.16 2.62 -6.92
CA ALA A 87 14.44 3.10 -7.43
C ALA A 87 15.19 3.99 -6.42
N SER A 88 14.46 4.83 -5.68
CA SER A 88 15.04 5.67 -4.63
C SER A 88 15.54 4.86 -3.45
N ALA A 89 14.87 3.76 -3.10
CA ALA A 89 15.29 2.88 -2.02
C ALA A 89 16.54 2.04 -2.37
N LYS A 90 16.82 1.79 -3.65
CA LYS A 90 18.02 1.07 -4.11
C LYS A 90 19.27 1.95 -4.15
N LYS A 91 19.11 3.27 -4.17
CA LYS A 91 20.21 4.25 -4.30
C LYS A 91 20.81 4.68 -2.95
N LYS A 92 20.19 4.29 -1.84
CA LYS A 92 20.61 4.60 -0.47
C LYS A 92 21.26 3.37 0.16
#